data_AF-A0A659RLQ9-F1
#
_entry.id   AF-A0A659RLQ9-F1
#
_cell.length_a   1.000
_cell.length_b   1.000
_cell.length_c   1.000
_cell.angle_alpha   90.00
_cell.angle_beta   90.00
_cell.angle_gamma   90.00
#
_symmetry.space_group_name_H-M   'P 1'
#
loop_
_entity.id
_entity.type
_entity.pdbx_description
1 polymer ?
#
loop_
_entity_poly.entity_id
_entity_poly.type
_entity_poly.pdbx_seq_one_letter_code
_entity_poly.pdbx_strand_id
1 'polypeptide(L)'
;GWTAPGRLDADGNVDVTMTNKAFGDVATDSSVSDVAQALDAGYTNNELYTSLNVGTTAELNSALKQVSGAQATTVFREARVLSNRFTMLADAAPQIKDGLAFNVVAKGDPRAELGNDTQYDMLALRQTLDLTASQNLTLEYGIARLDGDGSKTAGDNGLTGGYSQFFGLKHSMAFDEGLAWNNSLRYDVHNLDSSRSVAYGDVNKIADSDMRQQYLEFRSEGAKTFTMMSDTLKVTPYAGVKFRHTMEGGYKERSAGDFNLSMNSGNETAVDSIVGLKLDYAGKDGWSATATLDLSLLHISERTRRRYGAE
;
A
#
# COMPACT_ATOMS: atom_id res chain seq x y z
N GLY A 1 -22.34 -27.91 6.16
CA GLY A 1 -23.37 -28.85 5.65
C GLY A 1 -23.48 -30.03 6.58
N TRP A 2 -24.61 -30.17 7.27
CA TRP A 2 -24.77 -31.12 8.38
C TRP A 2 -25.13 -32.52 7.88
N THR A 3 -24.47 -33.55 8.39
CA THR A 3 -24.86 -34.95 8.22
C THR A 3 -25.41 -35.48 9.54
N ALA A 4 -26.59 -36.08 9.49
CA ALA A 4 -27.28 -36.59 10.68
C ALA A 4 -27.58 -38.09 10.51
N PRO A 5 -26.57 -38.98 10.62
CA PRO A 5 -26.83 -40.41 10.65
C PRO A 5 -27.62 -40.77 11.91
N GLY A 6 -28.81 -41.33 11.72
CA GLY A 6 -29.60 -41.92 12.80
C GLY A 6 -29.11 -43.34 13.11
N ARG A 7 -28.94 -43.67 14.38
CA ARG A 7 -28.62 -45.02 14.87
C ARG A 7 -29.65 -45.43 15.92
N LEU A 8 -30.19 -46.63 15.78
CA LEU A 8 -31.04 -47.22 16.81
C LEU A 8 -30.16 -47.72 17.97
N ASP A 9 -30.50 -47.30 19.18
CA ASP A 9 -29.89 -47.83 20.40
C ASP A 9 -30.46 -49.22 20.76
N ALA A 10 -29.93 -49.85 21.80
CA ALA A 10 -30.35 -51.18 22.22
C ALA A 10 -31.79 -51.24 22.77
N ASP A 11 -32.36 -50.08 23.11
CA ASP A 11 -33.69 -49.93 23.69
C ASP A 11 -34.75 -49.53 22.64
N GLY A 12 -34.33 -49.33 21.37
CA GLY A 12 -35.20 -48.97 20.25
C GLY A 12 -35.40 -47.47 20.06
N ASN A 13 -34.64 -46.62 20.75
CA ASN A 13 -34.63 -45.18 20.52
C ASN A 13 -33.72 -44.84 19.32
N VAL A 14 -34.04 -43.74 18.62
CA VAL A 14 -33.22 -43.24 17.52
C VAL A 14 -32.30 -42.14 18.05
N ASP A 15 -31.02 -42.46 18.15
CA ASP A 15 -29.97 -41.47 18.39
C ASP A 15 -29.59 -40.81 17.07
N VAL A 16 -29.65 -39.47 17.03
CA VAL A 16 -29.21 -38.68 15.88
C VAL A 16 -27.99 -37.89 16.27
N THR A 17 -26.83 -38.28 15.75
CA THR A 17 -25.61 -37.48 15.88
C THR A 17 -25.52 -36.54 14.69
N MET A 18 -25.62 -35.23 14.93
CA MET A 18 -25.40 -34.23 13.90
C MET A 18 -23.91 -33.88 13.82
N THR A 19 -23.29 -34.15 12.69
CA THR A 19 -21.89 -33.82 12.40
C THR A 19 -21.85 -32.74 11.33
N ASN A 20 -21.22 -31.59 11.62
CA ASN A 20 -20.92 -30.60 10.59
C ASN A 20 -19.65 -31.03 9.84
N LYS A 21 -19.64 -30.86 8.52
CA LYS A 21 -18.41 -31.03 7.73
C LYS A 21 -17.41 -29.94 8.11
N ALA A 22 -16.14 -30.32 8.26
CA ALA A 22 -15.05 -29.39 8.46
C ALA A 22 -14.95 -28.41 7.27
N PHE A 23 -14.59 -27.15 7.54
CA PHE A 23 -14.40 -26.15 6.50
C PHE A 23 -13.32 -26.58 5.51
N GLY A 24 -12.23 -27.19 5.99
CA GLY A 24 -11.15 -27.71 5.15
C GLY A 24 -11.58 -28.82 4.19
N ASP A 25 -12.63 -29.57 4.51
CA ASP A 25 -13.18 -30.63 3.64
C ASP A 25 -14.12 -30.07 2.56
N VAL A 26 -14.68 -28.88 2.78
CA VAL A 26 -15.66 -28.25 1.89
C VAL A 26 -15.02 -27.16 1.04
N ALA A 27 -14.02 -26.45 1.55
CA ALA A 27 -13.26 -25.44 0.84
C ALA A 27 -12.39 -26.08 -0.24
N THR A 28 -12.57 -25.64 -1.48
CA THR A 28 -11.84 -26.18 -2.64
C THR A 28 -10.78 -25.22 -3.18
N ASP A 29 -10.79 -23.98 -2.72
CA ASP A 29 -9.80 -22.97 -3.11
C ASP A 29 -8.57 -23.09 -2.20
N SER A 30 -7.43 -23.45 -2.79
CA SER A 30 -6.18 -23.64 -2.06
C SER A 30 -5.68 -22.37 -1.36
N SER A 31 -6.09 -21.18 -1.83
CA SER A 31 -5.71 -19.91 -1.20
C SER A 31 -6.30 -19.70 0.20
N VAL A 32 -7.34 -20.45 0.56
CA VAL A 32 -8.00 -20.37 1.88
C VAL A 32 -7.87 -21.66 2.69
N SER A 33 -7.09 -22.64 2.24
CA SER A 33 -6.92 -23.93 2.93
C SER A 33 -6.39 -23.74 4.36
N ASP A 34 -5.36 -22.91 4.54
CA ASP A 34 -4.77 -22.66 5.86
C ASP A 34 -5.77 -21.96 6.81
N VAL A 35 -6.60 -21.07 6.27
CA VAL A 35 -7.64 -20.36 7.01
C VAL A 35 -8.74 -21.34 7.43
N ALA A 36 -9.19 -22.20 6.51
CA ALA A 36 -10.21 -23.20 6.79
C ALA A 36 -9.75 -24.17 7.89
N GLN A 37 -8.50 -24.66 7.81
CA GLN A 37 -7.92 -25.53 8.82
C GLN A 37 -7.76 -24.84 10.18
N ALA A 38 -7.34 -23.57 10.20
CA ALA A 38 -7.23 -22.80 11.43
C ALA A 38 -8.61 -22.60 12.08
N LEU A 39 -9.64 -22.31 11.29
CA LEU A 39 -11.01 -22.18 11.79
C LEU A 39 -11.54 -23.52 12.32
N ASP A 40 -11.30 -24.64 11.63
CA ASP A 40 -11.67 -25.97 12.11
C ASP A 40 -11.02 -26.32 13.46
N ALA A 41 -9.73 -26.01 13.61
CA ALA A 41 -9.00 -26.27 14.85
C ALA A 41 -9.43 -25.36 16.02
N GLY A 42 -9.91 -24.15 15.70
CA GLY A 42 -10.33 -23.14 16.66
C GLY A 42 -11.83 -23.04 16.89
N TYR A 43 -12.63 -24.01 16.43
CA TYR A 43 -14.09 -23.91 16.40
C TYR A 43 -14.70 -23.46 17.74
N THR A 44 -15.43 -22.34 17.71
CA THR A 44 -16.23 -21.84 18.85
C THR A 44 -17.68 -21.61 18.43
N ASN A 45 -18.58 -21.54 19.40
CA ASN A 45 -20.00 -21.25 19.13
C ASN A 45 -20.25 -19.74 19.15
N ASN A 46 -19.90 -19.04 18.08
CA ASN A 46 -20.04 -17.59 17.95
C ASN A 46 -20.68 -17.18 16.59
N GLU A 47 -20.85 -15.87 16.36
CA GLU A 47 -21.51 -15.36 15.14
C GLU A 47 -20.69 -15.71 13.89
N LEU A 48 -19.36 -15.64 13.97
CA LEU A 48 -18.47 -15.99 12.86
C LEU A 48 -18.68 -17.45 12.42
N TYR A 49 -18.54 -18.41 13.33
CA TYR A 49 -18.62 -19.83 13.01
C TYR A 49 -20.01 -20.26 12.51
N THR A 50 -21.06 -19.69 13.08
CA THR A 50 -22.44 -19.95 12.64
C THR A 50 -22.70 -19.37 11.25
N SER A 51 -22.16 -18.19 10.94
CA SER A 51 -22.33 -17.53 9.65
C SER A 51 -21.62 -18.25 8.48
N LEU A 52 -20.55 -19.00 8.75
CA LEU A 52 -19.83 -19.77 7.73
C LEU A 52 -20.57 -21.03 7.24
N ASN A 53 -21.72 -21.37 7.84
CA ASN A 53 -22.58 -22.45 7.35
C ASN A 53 -23.43 -21.99 6.15
N VAL A 54 -22.75 -21.65 5.07
CA VAL A 54 -23.34 -21.11 3.84
C VAL A 54 -23.81 -22.20 2.87
N GLY A 55 -24.63 -21.81 1.89
CA GLY A 55 -25.35 -22.75 1.03
C GLY A 55 -24.48 -23.45 -0.02
N THR A 56 -23.32 -22.89 -0.36
CA THR A 56 -22.45 -23.41 -1.42
C THR A 56 -20.96 -23.34 -1.08
N THR A 57 -20.15 -24.22 -1.68
CA THR A 57 -18.69 -24.18 -1.57
C THR A 57 -18.10 -22.87 -2.11
N ALA A 58 -18.65 -22.31 -3.18
CA ALA A 58 -18.17 -21.05 -3.76
C ALA A 58 -18.38 -19.88 -2.78
N GLU A 59 -19.52 -19.84 -2.11
CA GLU A 59 -19.82 -18.87 -1.06
C GLU A 59 -18.92 -19.07 0.16
N LEU A 60 -18.63 -20.31 0.55
CA LEU A 60 -17.69 -20.60 1.65
C LEU A 60 -16.28 -20.10 1.31
N ASN A 61 -15.77 -20.39 0.10
CA ASN A 61 -14.47 -19.89 -0.34
C ASN A 61 -14.42 -18.35 -0.33
N SER A 62 -15.50 -17.67 -0.73
CA SER A 62 -15.60 -16.20 -0.66
C SER A 62 -15.59 -15.71 0.79
N ALA A 63 -16.43 -16.28 1.65
CA ALA A 63 -16.50 -15.95 3.07
C ALA A 63 -15.14 -16.09 3.76
N LEU A 64 -14.43 -17.19 3.52
CA LEU A 64 -13.09 -17.44 4.07
C LEU A 64 -12.06 -16.39 3.60
N LYS A 65 -12.12 -15.93 2.35
CA LYS A 65 -11.25 -14.84 1.85
C LYS A 65 -11.53 -13.52 2.55
N GLN A 66 -12.81 -13.21 2.76
CA GLN A 66 -13.21 -11.97 3.41
C GLN A 66 -12.83 -11.99 4.89
N VAL A 67 -13.17 -13.06 5.62
CA VAL A 67 -12.89 -13.23 7.04
C VAL A 67 -11.40 -13.22 7.33
N SER A 68 -10.58 -13.86 6.50
CA SER A 68 -9.12 -13.87 6.69
C SER A 68 -8.42 -12.55 6.41
N GLY A 69 -9.11 -11.59 5.79
CA GLY A 69 -8.48 -10.34 5.33
C GLY A 69 -7.49 -10.55 4.18
N ALA A 70 -7.51 -11.72 3.52
CA ALA A 70 -6.62 -12.03 2.39
C ALA A 70 -6.76 -11.04 1.23
N GLN A 71 -7.91 -10.37 1.14
CA GLN A 71 -8.22 -9.37 0.12
C GLN A 71 -7.91 -7.92 0.55
N ALA A 72 -7.57 -7.67 1.82
CA ALA A 72 -7.35 -6.35 2.41
C ALA A 72 -5.98 -5.74 2.03
N THR A 73 -5.82 -5.37 0.76
CA THR A 73 -4.51 -4.98 0.18
C THR A 73 -4.41 -3.51 -0.19
N THR A 74 -5.54 -2.81 -0.26
CA THR A 74 -5.64 -1.47 -0.84
C THR A 74 -4.93 -0.41 -0.01
N VAL A 75 -5.09 -0.38 1.32
CA VAL A 75 -4.54 0.68 2.18
C VAL A 75 -3.02 0.88 2.01
N PHE A 76 -2.23 -0.20 1.99
CA PHE A 76 -0.77 -0.11 1.84
C PHE A 76 -0.34 0.28 0.44
N ARG A 77 -1.09 -0.17 -0.58
CA ARG A 77 -0.88 0.27 -1.96
C ARG A 77 -1.09 1.77 -2.08
N GLU A 78 -2.15 2.30 -1.48
CA GLU A 78 -2.45 3.74 -1.51
C GLU A 78 -1.39 4.57 -0.78
N ALA A 79 -0.82 4.08 0.33
CA ALA A 79 0.30 4.74 1.00
C ALA A 79 1.50 4.96 0.04
N ARG A 80 1.86 3.92 -0.72
CA ARG A 80 2.93 3.99 -1.72
C ARG A 80 2.57 4.92 -2.89
N VAL A 81 1.32 4.91 -3.34
CA VAL A 81 0.86 5.84 -4.40
C VAL A 81 0.99 7.28 -3.90
N LEU A 82 0.55 7.56 -2.67
CA LEU A 82 0.63 8.90 -2.07
C LEU A 82 2.08 9.38 -1.95
N SER A 83 3.01 8.50 -1.58
CA SER A 83 4.44 8.79 -1.60
C SER A 83 4.93 9.23 -2.98
N ASN A 84 4.55 8.51 -4.04
CA ASN A 84 4.93 8.89 -5.41
C ASN A 84 4.28 10.22 -5.83
N ARG A 85 3.01 10.45 -5.46
CA ARG A 85 2.29 11.70 -5.74
C ARG A 85 2.98 12.90 -5.09
N PHE A 86 3.46 12.76 -3.86
CA PHE A 86 4.26 13.80 -3.20
C PHE A 86 5.51 14.16 -3.99
N THR A 87 6.30 13.18 -4.45
CA THR A 87 7.50 13.46 -5.25
C THR A 87 7.16 14.19 -6.54
N MET A 88 6.13 13.75 -7.26
CA MET A 88 5.67 14.43 -8.47
C MET A 88 5.22 15.86 -8.18
N LEU A 89 4.47 16.08 -7.09
CA LEU A 89 3.98 17.39 -6.70
C LEU A 89 5.14 18.34 -6.33
N ALA A 90 6.13 17.84 -5.58
CA ALA A 90 7.31 18.57 -5.17
C ALA A 90 8.24 18.91 -6.35
N ASP A 91 8.44 17.97 -7.29
CA ASP A 91 9.29 18.18 -8.46
C ASP A 91 8.64 19.11 -9.51
N ALA A 92 7.31 19.15 -9.58
CA ALA A 92 6.56 20.05 -10.47
C ALA A 92 6.37 21.47 -9.88
N ALA A 93 6.82 21.72 -8.65
CA ALA A 93 6.63 23.01 -7.98
C ALA A 93 7.39 24.13 -8.71
N PRO A 94 6.72 25.22 -9.14
CA PRO A 94 7.39 26.36 -9.73
C PRO A 94 8.35 27.00 -8.72
N GLN A 95 9.60 27.23 -9.13
CA GLN A 95 10.56 27.96 -8.31
C GLN A 95 10.17 29.43 -8.24
N ILE A 96 10.15 29.97 -7.02
CA ILE A 96 9.76 31.36 -6.76
C ILE A 96 11.01 32.23 -6.70
N LYS A 97 11.85 32.00 -5.69
CA LYS A 97 13.07 32.77 -5.45
C LYS A 97 14.05 31.95 -4.62
N ASP A 98 15.34 32.09 -4.89
CA ASP A 98 16.43 31.52 -4.09
C ASP A 98 16.25 30.00 -3.83
N GLY A 99 15.76 29.26 -4.83
CA GLY A 99 15.54 27.81 -4.76
C GLY A 99 14.31 27.35 -3.98
N LEU A 100 13.51 28.28 -3.42
CA LEU A 100 12.24 27.97 -2.76
C LEU A 100 11.15 27.67 -3.80
N ALA A 101 10.42 26.57 -3.60
CA ALA A 101 9.26 26.19 -4.39
C ALA A 101 8.19 25.58 -3.48
N PHE A 102 6.91 25.80 -3.79
CA PHE A 102 5.81 25.11 -3.12
C PHE A 102 4.74 24.73 -4.14
N ASN A 103 3.99 23.69 -3.83
CA ASN A 103 2.88 23.23 -4.64
C ASN A 103 1.80 22.61 -3.76
N VAL A 104 0.56 22.74 -4.20
CA VAL A 104 -0.62 22.25 -3.48
C VAL A 104 -1.54 21.55 -4.45
N VAL A 105 -2.11 20.44 -4.01
CA VAL A 105 -3.28 19.83 -4.64
C VAL A 105 -4.38 19.71 -3.59
N ALA A 106 -5.60 20.02 -3.98
CA ALA A 106 -6.75 19.99 -3.11
C ALA A 106 -7.72 18.87 -3.51
N LYS A 107 -8.49 18.39 -2.53
CA LYS A 107 -9.61 17.48 -2.72
C LYS A 107 -10.55 17.99 -3.82
N GLY A 108 -10.96 17.10 -4.71
CA GLY A 108 -11.82 17.41 -5.86
C GLY A 108 -11.07 17.76 -7.16
N ASP A 109 -9.74 17.93 -7.12
CA ASP A 109 -8.92 17.88 -8.33
C ASP A 109 -8.83 16.41 -8.80
N PRO A 110 -9.03 16.07 -10.09
CA PRO A 110 -8.87 14.70 -10.59
C PRO A 110 -7.48 14.08 -10.34
N ARG A 111 -6.46 14.90 -10.09
CA ARG A 111 -5.12 14.45 -9.70
C ARG A 111 -5.03 14.03 -8.23
N ALA A 112 -6.02 14.41 -7.42
CA ALA A 112 -6.12 14.23 -5.98
C ALA A 112 -6.97 13.01 -5.57
N GLU A 113 -7.05 12.00 -6.44
CA GLU A 113 -7.82 10.77 -6.21
C GLU A 113 -6.90 9.55 -6.09
N LEU A 114 -7.32 8.63 -5.23
CA LEU A 114 -6.72 7.33 -4.92
C LEU A 114 -7.75 6.22 -5.17
N GLY A 115 -7.40 4.97 -4.88
CA GLY A 115 -8.34 3.86 -4.93
C GLY A 115 -9.58 4.08 -4.04
N ASN A 116 -10.71 3.44 -4.39
CA ASN A 116 -11.99 3.52 -3.68
C ASN A 116 -12.54 4.95 -3.51
N ASP A 117 -12.30 5.82 -4.49
CA ASP A 117 -12.71 7.25 -4.48
C ASP A 117 -12.21 8.02 -3.25
N THR A 118 -11.12 7.55 -2.65
CA THR A 118 -10.43 8.31 -1.59
C THR A 118 -9.79 9.54 -2.22
N GLN A 119 -9.99 10.69 -1.62
CA GLN A 119 -9.41 11.94 -2.06
C GLN A 119 -8.44 12.49 -1.01
N TYR A 120 -7.56 13.41 -1.41
CA TYR A 120 -6.61 14.02 -0.49
C TYR A 120 -6.32 15.48 -0.79
N ASP A 121 -5.99 16.22 0.27
CA ASP A 121 -5.30 17.50 0.16
C ASP A 121 -3.81 17.26 0.43
N MET A 122 -2.91 17.84 -0.36
CA MET A 122 -1.47 17.73 -0.14
C MET A 122 -0.76 19.05 -0.42
N LEU A 123 0.15 19.40 0.49
CA LEU A 123 1.10 20.50 0.36
C LEU A 123 2.50 19.90 0.25
N ALA A 124 3.28 20.40 -0.72
CA ALA A 124 4.70 20.13 -0.84
C ALA A 124 5.49 21.45 -0.81
N LEU A 125 6.52 21.49 0.01
CA LEU A 125 7.48 22.58 0.13
C LEU A 125 8.87 22.05 -0.20
N ARG A 126 9.62 22.82 -0.98
CA ARG A 126 10.97 22.50 -1.41
C ARG A 126 11.89 23.70 -1.28
N GLN A 127 13.10 23.48 -0.82
CA GLN A 127 14.18 24.47 -0.78
C GLN A 127 15.45 23.86 -1.36
N THR A 128 15.94 24.42 -2.46
CA THR A 128 17.24 24.07 -3.02
C THR A 128 18.29 25.11 -2.61
N LEU A 129 19.46 24.64 -2.19
CA LEU A 129 20.60 25.42 -1.76
C LEU A 129 21.82 25.00 -2.58
N ASP A 130 22.48 25.96 -3.22
CA ASP A 130 23.77 25.70 -3.87
C ASP A 130 24.87 25.67 -2.81
N LEU A 131 25.48 24.51 -2.61
CA LEU A 131 26.60 24.33 -1.68
C LEU A 131 27.91 24.79 -2.30
N THR A 132 28.09 24.51 -3.59
CA THR A 132 29.22 24.95 -4.42
C THR A 132 28.73 25.22 -5.84
N ALA A 133 29.61 25.65 -6.74
CA ALA A 133 29.27 25.81 -8.17
C ALA A 133 28.81 24.51 -8.86
N SER A 134 29.11 23.34 -8.27
CA SER A 134 28.77 22.03 -8.85
C SER A 134 27.97 21.14 -7.89
N GLN A 135 27.56 21.65 -6.73
CA GLN A 135 26.81 20.88 -5.75
C GLN A 135 25.60 21.64 -5.24
N ASN A 136 24.47 20.95 -5.18
CA ASN A 136 23.26 21.47 -4.54
C ASN A 136 22.69 20.46 -3.54
N LEU A 137 21.96 21.01 -2.56
CA LEU A 137 21.19 20.29 -1.57
C LEU A 137 19.75 20.75 -1.67
N THR A 138 18.83 19.82 -1.81
CA THR A 138 17.39 20.10 -1.83
C THR A 138 16.73 19.44 -0.63
N LEU A 139 16.04 20.25 0.17
CA LEU A 139 15.17 19.78 1.24
C LEU A 139 13.72 19.81 0.76
N GLU A 140 12.97 18.77 1.11
CA GLU A 140 11.56 18.62 0.76
C GLU A 140 10.78 18.25 2.01
N TYR A 141 9.65 18.91 2.21
CA TYR A 141 8.71 18.58 3.27
C TYR A 141 7.29 18.62 2.71
N GLY A 142 6.47 17.68 3.13
CA GLY A 142 5.07 17.66 2.71
C GLY A 142 4.16 17.07 3.76
N ILE A 143 2.90 17.44 3.62
CA ILE A 143 1.82 16.93 4.43
C ILE A 143 0.65 16.59 3.52
N ALA A 144 -0.05 15.51 3.82
CA ALA A 144 -1.30 15.16 3.15
C ALA A 144 -2.37 14.76 4.15
N ARG A 145 -3.60 15.19 3.91
CA ARG A 145 -4.78 14.75 4.63
C ARG A 145 -5.64 13.93 3.68
N LEU A 146 -6.07 12.76 4.13
CA LEU A 146 -6.90 11.84 3.35
C LEU A 146 -8.34 11.87 3.84
N ASP A 147 -9.25 11.65 2.91
CA ASP A 147 -10.69 11.57 3.16
C ASP A 147 -11.30 10.55 2.19
N GLY A 148 -12.01 9.56 2.73
CA GLY A 148 -12.56 8.47 1.94
C GLY A 148 -13.73 7.79 2.65
N ASP A 149 -14.45 6.95 1.90
CA ASP A 149 -15.66 6.27 2.38
C ASP A 149 -15.41 4.79 2.70
N GLY A 150 -14.15 4.35 2.76
CA GLY A 150 -13.80 2.96 3.01
C GLY A 150 -13.85 2.08 1.76
N SER A 151 -13.98 0.76 1.96
CA SER A 151 -14.02 -0.19 0.85
C SER A 151 -15.40 -0.26 0.21
N LYS A 152 -15.43 -0.24 -1.13
CA LYS A 152 -16.65 -0.51 -1.93
C LYS A 152 -16.83 -1.99 -2.26
N THR A 153 -15.82 -2.81 -1.96
CA THR A 153 -15.77 -4.24 -2.31
C THR A 153 -15.68 -5.08 -1.04
N ALA A 154 -16.60 -6.04 -0.88
CA ALA A 154 -16.57 -6.97 0.23
C ALA A 154 -15.24 -7.75 0.27
N GLY A 155 -14.63 -7.84 1.46
CA GLY A 155 -13.32 -8.44 1.72
C GLY A 155 -12.13 -7.50 1.55
N ASP A 156 -12.24 -6.43 0.77
CA ASP A 156 -11.17 -5.44 0.63
C ASP A 156 -11.25 -4.39 1.74
N ASN A 157 -10.13 -3.72 2.00
CA ASN A 157 -10.06 -2.55 2.85
C ASN A 157 -10.02 -1.26 2.02
N GLY A 158 -10.49 -0.16 2.59
CA GLY A 158 -10.41 1.14 1.95
C GLY A 158 -10.13 2.22 2.98
N LEU A 159 -9.47 3.28 2.54
CA LEU A 159 -9.18 4.42 3.40
C LEU A 159 -10.48 5.13 3.75
N THR A 160 -10.65 5.43 5.03
CA THR A 160 -11.71 6.30 5.55
C THR A 160 -11.17 7.68 5.95
N GLY A 161 -9.85 7.78 6.09
CA GLY A 161 -9.19 9.04 6.38
C GLY A 161 -7.72 8.86 6.72
N GLY A 162 -7.16 9.89 7.33
CA GLY A 162 -5.81 9.85 7.89
C GLY A 162 -4.94 11.01 7.43
N TYR A 163 -3.66 10.89 7.77
CA TYR A 163 -2.67 11.91 7.55
C TYR A 163 -1.30 11.31 7.21
N SER A 164 -0.59 11.94 6.30
CA SER A 164 0.76 11.56 5.92
C SER A 164 1.73 12.73 5.99
N GLN A 165 2.97 12.44 6.37
CA GLN A 165 4.10 13.36 6.36
C GLN A 165 5.19 12.82 5.46
N PHE A 166 5.83 13.72 4.74
CA PHE A 166 6.89 13.41 3.80
C PHE A 166 8.10 14.28 4.12
N PHE A 167 9.27 13.66 4.15
CA PHE A 167 10.54 14.35 4.26
C PHE A 167 11.48 13.81 3.19
N GLY A 168 12.14 14.73 2.47
CA GLY A 168 13.12 14.42 1.45
C GLY A 168 14.38 15.26 1.60
N LEU A 169 15.52 14.64 1.35
CA LEU A 169 16.81 15.29 1.26
C LEU A 169 17.53 14.77 0.03
N LYS A 170 17.74 15.62 -0.98
CA LYS A 170 18.44 15.29 -2.21
C LYS A 170 19.76 16.06 -2.25
N HIS A 171 20.86 15.38 -2.56
CA HIS A 171 22.15 15.98 -2.84
C HIS A 171 22.54 15.64 -4.27
N SER A 172 22.88 16.65 -5.07
CA SER A 172 23.35 16.45 -6.43
C SER A 172 24.74 17.06 -6.58
N MET A 173 25.64 16.29 -7.17
CA MET A 173 26.98 16.72 -7.52
C MET A 173 27.17 16.58 -9.03
N ALA A 174 27.32 17.69 -9.72
CA ALA A 174 27.66 17.74 -11.12
C ALA A 174 29.19 17.60 -11.31
N PHE A 175 29.56 16.92 -12.38
CA PHE A 175 30.92 16.77 -12.88
C PHE A 175 30.97 17.30 -14.32
N ASP A 176 32.16 17.28 -14.92
CA ASP A 176 32.33 17.67 -16.32
C ASP A 176 31.56 16.73 -17.27
N GLU A 177 31.36 17.20 -18.50
CA GLU A 177 30.69 16.45 -19.58
C GLU A 177 29.26 15.97 -19.26
N GLY A 178 28.54 16.72 -18.41
CA GLY A 178 27.14 16.43 -18.07
C GLY A 178 26.96 15.20 -17.18
N LEU A 179 28.03 14.72 -16.55
CA LEU A 179 27.96 13.67 -15.53
C LEU A 179 27.43 14.26 -14.21
N ALA A 180 26.64 13.48 -13.49
CA ALA A 180 26.16 13.83 -12.17
C ALA A 180 26.08 12.61 -11.27
N TRP A 181 26.29 12.82 -9.98
CA TRP A 181 26.02 11.85 -8.92
C TRP A 181 24.94 12.41 -8.01
N ASN A 182 23.83 11.69 -7.91
CA ASN A 182 22.67 12.09 -7.12
C ASN A 182 22.46 11.12 -5.97
N ASN A 183 22.24 11.66 -4.78
CA ASN A 183 21.82 10.92 -3.61
C ASN A 183 20.49 11.48 -3.13
N SER A 184 19.57 10.61 -2.73
CA SER A 184 18.33 11.04 -2.08
C SER A 184 18.01 10.16 -0.89
N LEU A 185 17.73 10.80 0.24
CA LEU A 185 17.16 10.18 1.42
C LEU A 185 15.71 10.65 1.56
N ARG A 186 14.81 9.72 1.80
CA ARG A 186 13.39 9.97 1.95
C ARG A 186 12.86 9.25 3.17
N TYR A 187 12.00 9.92 3.92
CA TYR A 187 11.29 9.35 5.05
C TYR A 187 9.82 9.80 5.05
N ASP A 188 8.92 8.83 4.98
CA ASP A 188 7.48 9.06 5.00
C ASP A 188 6.86 8.41 6.23
N VAL A 189 5.87 9.07 6.82
CA VAL A 189 5.05 8.53 7.90
C VAL A 189 3.59 8.66 7.51
N HIS A 190 2.87 7.55 7.54
CA HIS A 190 1.45 7.50 7.26
C HIS A 190 0.72 7.02 8.52
N ASN A 191 -0.30 7.77 8.95
CA ASN A 191 -1.31 7.33 9.90
C ASN A 191 -2.63 7.28 9.13
N LEU A 192 -3.12 6.08 8.85
CA LEU A 192 -4.21 5.83 7.92
C LEU A 192 -5.37 5.20 8.68
N ASP A 193 -6.55 5.78 8.52
CA ASP A 193 -7.78 5.21 9.01
C ASP A 193 -8.40 4.40 7.86
N SER A 194 -8.85 3.19 8.14
CA SER A 194 -9.41 2.32 7.12
C SER A 194 -10.57 1.48 7.64
N SER A 195 -11.37 0.98 6.70
CA SER A 195 -12.45 0.05 7.00
C SER A 195 -12.43 -1.11 6.01
N ARG A 196 -12.77 -2.31 6.50
CA ARG A 196 -12.96 -3.52 5.71
C ARG A 196 -14.42 -3.95 5.79
N SER A 197 -15.04 -4.12 4.62
CA SER A 197 -16.41 -4.63 4.54
C SER A 197 -16.38 -6.16 4.55
N VAL A 198 -17.23 -6.80 5.34
CA VAL A 198 -17.44 -8.26 5.34
C VAL A 198 -18.90 -8.51 4.99
N ALA A 199 -19.14 -9.03 3.79
CA ALA A 199 -20.49 -9.28 3.28
C ALA A 199 -20.57 -10.61 2.54
N TYR A 200 -21.27 -11.57 3.13
CA TYR A 200 -21.60 -12.88 2.55
C TYR A 200 -22.81 -13.49 3.27
N GLY A 201 -23.66 -14.24 2.56
CA GLY A 201 -24.92 -14.72 3.13
C GLY A 201 -25.73 -13.58 3.77
N ASP A 202 -26.06 -13.75 5.05
CA ASP A 202 -26.74 -12.74 5.88
C ASP A 202 -25.78 -11.82 6.66
N VAL A 203 -24.46 -12.04 6.55
CA VAL A 203 -23.44 -11.20 7.19
C VAL A 203 -23.29 -9.90 6.42
N ASN A 204 -23.37 -8.79 7.14
CA ASN A 204 -22.97 -7.47 6.66
C ASN A 204 -22.34 -6.69 7.82
N LYS A 205 -21.01 -6.63 7.84
CA LYS A 205 -20.21 -6.00 8.92
C LYS A 205 -19.17 -5.06 8.33
N ILE A 206 -18.81 -4.06 9.10
CA ILE A 206 -17.73 -3.12 8.80
C ILE A 206 -16.71 -3.19 9.94
N ALA A 207 -15.47 -3.49 9.60
CA ALA A 207 -14.36 -3.61 10.52
C ALA A 207 -13.42 -2.40 10.35
N ASP A 208 -13.41 -1.48 11.31
CA ASP A 208 -12.60 -0.26 11.27
C ASP A 208 -11.20 -0.50 11.85
N SER A 209 -10.17 0.19 11.36
CA SER A 209 -8.81 0.11 11.90
C SER A 209 -8.03 1.41 11.71
N ASP A 210 -7.07 1.64 12.62
CA ASP A 210 -6.08 2.71 12.50
C ASP A 210 -4.70 2.08 12.30
N MET A 211 -3.98 2.53 11.29
CA MET A 211 -2.79 1.87 10.77
C MET A 211 -1.66 2.87 10.65
N ARG A 212 -0.47 2.50 11.15
CA ARG A 212 0.73 3.33 11.01
C ARG A 212 1.75 2.66 10.11
N GLN A 213 2.23 3.37 9.10
CA GLN A 213 3.34 2.94 8.25
C GLN A 213 4.45 3.97 8.26
N GLN A 214 5.69 3.51 8.27
CA GLN A 214 6.88 4.32 8.08
C GLN A 214 7.67 3.76 6.90
N TYR A 215 8.09 4.63 6.00
CA TYR A 215 8.87 4.27 4.82
C TYR A 215 10.17 5.07 4.81
N LEU A 216 11.30 4.39 4.77
CA LEU A 216 12.62 4.98 4.58
C LEU A 216 13.18 4.51 3.26
N GLU A 217 13.67 5.43 2.44
CA GLU A 217 14.35 5.12 1.19
C GLU A 217 15.64 5.91 1.08
N PHE A 218 16.72 5.23 0.73
CA PHE A 218 17.97 5.85 0.28
C PHE A 218 18.26 5.40 -1.14
N ARG A 219 18.50 6.35 -2.03
CA ARG A 219 18.85 6.11 -3.44
C ARG A 219 20.15 6.83 -3.75
N SER A 220 21.01 6.18 -4.51
CA SER A 220 22.27 6.73 -4.97
C SER A 220 22.48 6.32 -6.42
N GLU A 221 22.69 7.29 -7.30
CA GLU A 221 22.73 7.07 -8.75
C GLU A 221 23.76 7.95 -9.45
N GLY A 222 24.37 7.39 -10.49
CA GLY A 222 25.13 8.13 -11.48
C GLY A 222 24.27 8.39 -12.71
N ALA A 223 24.34 9.60 -13.25
CA ALA A 223 23.62 10.01 -14.44
C ALA A 223 24.56 10.69 -15.45
N LYS A 224 24.28 10.56 -16.74
CA LYS A 224 24.98 11.34 -17.79
C LYS A 224 23.96 12.01 -18.69
N THR A 225 24.02 13.34 -18.79
CA THR A 225 23.11 14.11 -19.64
C THR A 225 23.71 14.35 -21.00
N PHE A 226 23.02 13.90 -22.04
CA PHE A 226 23.33 14.19 -23.43
C PHE A 226 22.37 15.22 -23.96
N THR A 227 22.91 16.30 -24.49
CA THR A 227 22.11 17.35 -25.12
C THR A 227 22.07 17.12 -26.63
N MET A 228 20.87 17.12 -27.20
CA MET A 228 20.60 16.84 -28.60
C MET A 228 19.70 17.91 -29.21
N MET A 229 19.61 17.92 -30.55
CA MET A 229 18.72 18.82 -31.29
C MET A 229 18.89 20.30 -30.90
N SER A 230 20.14 20.77 -30.83
CA SER A 230 20.47 22.17 -30.48
C SER A 230 19.85 22.60 -29.14
N ASP A 231 20.10 21.83 -28.09
CA ASP A 231 19.66 22.08 -26.71
C ASP A 231 18.16 21.93 -26.43
N THR A 232 17.36 21.52 -27.42
CA THR A 232 15.91 21.32 -27.25
C THR A 232 15.54 19.98 -26.60
N LEU A 233 16.42 18.97 -26.68
CA LEU A 233 16.19 17.66 -26.10
C LEU A 233 17.38 17.25 -25.23
N LYS A 234 17.11 16.91 -23.96
CA LYS A 234 18.08 16.31 -23.05
C LYS A 234 17.70 14.87 -22.77
N VAL A 235 18.68 13.99 -22.89
CA VAL A 235 18.55 12.56 -22.62
C VAL A 235 19.51 12.20 -21.49
N THR A 236 18.97 11.74 -20.38
CA THR A 236 19.73 11.46 -19.16
C THR A 236 19.52 10.01 -18.73
N PRO A 237 20.29 9.05 -19.26
CA PRO A 237 20.39 7.73 -18.65
C PRO A 237 20.99 7.82 -17.25
N TYR A 238 20.51 6.97 -16.37
CA TYR A 238 21.02 6.83 -15.02
C TYR A 238 21.01 5.37 -14.56
N ALA A 239 21.90 5.06 -13.62
CA ALA A 239 21.98 3.76 -12.97
C ALA A 239 22.44 3.93 -11.53
N GLY A 240 22.00 3.04 -10.64
CA GLY A 240 22.28 3.19 -9.23
C GLY A 240 21.72 2.06 -8.37
N VAL A 241 21.65 2.35 -7.07
CA VAL A 241 21.10 1.45 -6.05
C VAL A 241 20.06 2.18 -5.22
N LYS A 242 19.09 1.41 -4.73
CA LYS A 242 18.03 1.87 -3.85
C LYS A 242 17.89 0.91 -2.68
N PHE A 243 18.04 1.44 -1.48
CA PHE A 243 17.73 0.77 -0.22
C PHE A 243 16.38 1.27 0.25
N ARG A 244 15.48 0.37 0.63
CA ARG A 244 14.19 0.71 1.22
C ARG A 244 13.92 -0.10 2.47
N HIS A 245 13.36 0.56 3.47
CA HIS A 245 12.94 -0.06 4.72
C HIS A 245 11.53 0.42 5.07
N THR A 246 10.60 -0.50 5.16
CA THR A 246 9.20 -0.24 5.50
C THR A 246 8.91 -0.87 6.86
N MET A 247 8.39 -0.08 7.79
CA MET A 247 7.88 -0.55 9.08
C MET A 247 6.39 -0.31 9.12
N GLU A 248 5.66 -1.34 9.53
CA GLU A 248 4.20 -1.31 9.55
C GLU A 248 3.75 -1.70 10.94
N GLY A 249 3.02 -0.80 11.61
CA GLY A 249 2.47 -1.02 12.93
C GLY A 249 1.46 -2.16 12.92
N GLY A 250 1.42 -2.90 14.02
CA GLY A 250 0.31 -3.80 14.28
C GLY A 250 -0.97 -2.99 14.52
N TYR A 251 -2.11 -3.56 14.17
CA TYR A 251 -3.41 -2.94 14.41
C TYR A 251 -4.44 -4.02 14.73
N LYS A 252 -5.50 -3.61 15.42
CA LYS A 252 -6.66 -4.45 15.69
C LYS A 252 -7.89 -3.75 15.15
N GLU A 253 -8.70 -4.49 14.40
CA GLU A 253 -9.96 -3.99 13.91
C GLU A 253 -11.01 -3.91 15.01
N ARG A 254 -11.99 -3.03 14.81
CA ARG A 254 -13.12 -2.79 15.72
C ARG A 254 -14.43 -2.70 14.93
N SER A 255 -15.54 -2.64 15.65
CA SER A 255 -16.91 -2.48 15.11
C SER A 255 -17.52 -3.72 14.42
N ALA A 256 -16.75 -4.77 14.09
CA ALA A 256 -17.26 -5.97 13.43
C ALA A 256 -17.44 -7.21 14.35
N GLY A 257 -17.26 -7.08 15.67
CA GLY A 257 -17.42 -8.21 16.61
C GLY A 257 -16.45 -9.37 16.33
N ASP A 258 -16.98 -10.59 16.22
CA ASP A 258 -16.22 -11.83 15.95
C ASP A 258 -15.49 -11.82 14.59
N PHE A 259 -15.76 -10.84 13.73
CA PHE A 259 -15.15 -10.70 12.40
C PHE A 259 -13.94 -9.75 12.39
N ASN A 260 -13.62 -9.14 13.54
CA ASN A 260 -12.45 -8.27 13.69
C ASN A 260 -11.16 -9.08 13.55
N LEU A 261 -10.21 -8.54 12.79
CA LEU A 261 -8.86 -9.08 12.67
C LEU A 261 -7.86 -8.34 13.56
N SER A 262 -6.91 -9.10 14.07
CA SER A 262 -5.68 -8.57 14.65
C SER A 262 -4.52 -8.83 13.70
N MET A 263 -3.79 -7.77 13.37
CA MET A 263 -2.63 -7.79 12.51
C MET A 263 -1.39 -7.43 13.33
N ASN A 264 -0.40 -8.32 13.34
CA ASN A 264 0.89 -8.03 13.95
C ASN A 264 1.68 -6.99 13.15
N SER A 265 2.62 -6.32 13.81
CA SER A 265 3.57 -5.44 13.13
C SER A 265 4.41 -6.21 12.12
N GLY A 266 4.74 -5.56 11.01
CA GLY A 266 5.59 -6.09 9.96
C GLY A 266 6.77 -5.17 9.67
N ASN A 267 7.83 -5.74 9.13
CA ASN A 267 8.91 -4.96 8.52
C ASN A 267 9.36 -5.60 7.21
N GLU A 268 9.83 -4.75 6.30
CA GLU A 268 10.43 -5.17 5.05
C GLU A 268 11.65 -4.32 4.76
N THR A 269 12.79 -4.96 4.58
CA THR A 269 14.01 -4.35 4.06
C THR A 269 14.27 -4.88 2.67
N ALA A 270 14.60 -4.01 1.73
CA ALA A 270 14.98 -4.44 0.39
C ALA A 270 16.08 -3.57 -0.21
N VAL A 271 16.85 -4.21 -1.08
CA VAL A 271 17.87 -3.58 -1.92
C VAL A 271 17.55 -3.87 -3.37
N ASP A 272 17.36 -2.80 -4.13
CA ASP A 272 17.04 -2.80 -5.55
C ASP A 272 18.20 -2.16 -6.32
N SER A 273 18.58 -2.75 -7.45
CA SER A 273 19.37 -2.03 -8.46
C SER A 273 18.42 -1.26 -9.36
N ILE A 274 18.78 -0.03 -9.71
CA ILE A 274 17.95 0.84 -10.55
C ILE A 274 18.69 1.21 -11.83
N VAL A 275 17.94 1.20 -12.93
CA VAL A 275 18.39 1.74 -14.22
C VAL A 275 17.22 2.50 -14.82
N GLY A 276 17.49 3.63 -15.46
CA GLY A 276 16.43 4.40 -16.05
C GLY A 276 16.90 5.46 -17.02
N LEU A 277 15.92 6.16 -17.58
CA LEU A 277 16.10 7.16 -18.60
C LEU A 277 15.16 8.32 -18.33
N LYS A 278 15.72 9.52 -18.23
CA LYS A 278 14.95 10.77 -18.22
C LYS A 278 15.09 11.46 -19.56
N LEU A 279 13.97 11.95 -20.08
CA LEU A 279 13.87 12.75 -21.30
C LEU A 279 13.26 14.09 -20.94
N ASP A 280 13.99 15.17 -21.16
CA ASP A 280 13.49 16.54 -20.99
C ASP A 280 13.47 17.23 -22.35
N TYR A 281 12.28 17.65 -22.79
CA TYR A 281 12.07 18.40 -24.02
C TYR A 281 11.66 19.84 -23.70
N ALA A 282 12.32 20.81 -24.33
CA ALA A 282 11.99 22.23 -24.27
C ALA A 282 11.54 22.72 -25.66
N GLY A 283 10.25 23.01 -25.78
CA GLY A 283 9.62 23.53 -26.99
C GLY A 283 9.89 25.02 -27.20
N LYS A 284 9.79 25.45 -28.46
CA LYS A 284 10.08 26.85 -28.87
C LYS A 284 9.09 27.87 -28.29
N ASP A 285 7.87 27.44 -27.96
CA ASP A 285 6.79 28.29 -27.45
C ASP A 285 6.72 28.30 -25.90
N GLY A 286 7.80 27.91 -25.22
CA GLY A 286 7.90 27.94 -23.76
C GLY A 286 7.25 26.76 -23.04
N TRP A 287 6.66 25.80 -23.76
CA TRP A 287 6.20 24.54 -23.19
C TRP A 287 7.37 23.57 -23.02
N SER A 288 7.35 22.78 -21.95
CA SER A 288 8.29 21.68 -21.73
C SER A 288 7.55 20.40 -21.42
N ALA A 289 8.19 19.27 -21.72
CA ALA A 289 7.69 17.96 -21.38
C ALA A 289 8.83 17.13 -20.78
N THR A 290 8.55 16.46 -19.68
CA THR A 290 9.47 15.53 -19.03
C THR A 290 8.86 14.15 -18.99
N ALA A 291 9.62 13.15 -19.41
CA ALA A 291 9.27 11.74 -19.29
C ALA A 291 10.38 11.00 -18.57
N THR A 292 10.02 10.13 -17.64
CA THR A 292 10.96 9.30 -16.88
C THR A 292 10.54 7.84 -16.98
N LEU A 293 11.48 6.97 -17.32
CA LEU A 293 11.33 5.52 -17.27
C LEU A 293 12.31 4.98 -16.22
N ASP A 294 11.80 4.26 -15.22
CA ASP A 294 12.58 3.67 -14.14
C ASP A 294 12.34 2.15 -14.08
N LEU A 295 13.41 1.37 -14.09
CA LEU A 295 13.39 -0.07 -13.89
C LEU A 295 14.13 -0.39 -12.60
N SER A 296 13.41 -0.98 -11.65
CA SER A 296 13.97 -1.47 -10.39
C SER A 296 14.00 -2.99 -10.40
N LEU A 297 15.19 -3.57 -10.23
CA LEU A 297 15.41 -5.02 -10.11
C LEU A 297 15.68 -5.36 -8.64
N LEU A 298 14.77 -6.11 -8.03
CA LEU A 298 14.89 -6.57 -6.65
C LEU A 298 16.00 -7.62 -6.52
N HIS A 299 17.02 -7.34 -5.72
CA HIS A 299 18.12 -8.27 -5.47
C HIS A 299 17.93 -9.02 -4.15
N ILE A 300 17.65 -8.28 -3.08
CA ILE A 300 17.51 -8.83 -1.74
C ILE A 300 16.26 -8.24 -1.11
N SER A 301 15.41 -9.09 -0.56
CA SER A 301 14.30 -8.69 0.31
C SER A 301 14.28 -9.58 1.54
N GLU A 302 14.27 -8.95 2.71
CA GLU A 302 13.98 -9.60 3.97
C GLU A 302 12.64 -9.06 4.47
N ARG A 303 11.70 -9.96 4.70
CA ARG A 303 10.34 -9.60 5.14
C ARG A 303 9.95 -10.43 6.35
N THR A 304 9.71 -9.76 7.47
CA THR A 304 9.00 -10.38 8.60
C THR A 304 7.51 -10.34 8.29
N ARG A 305 6.93 -11.48 7.92
CA ARG A 305 5.52 -11.56 7.53
C ARG A 305 4.61 -11.23 8.71
N ARG A 306 3.61 -10.38 8.44
CA ARG A 306 2.45 -10.22 9.30
C ARG A 306 1.68 -11.54 9.37
N ARG A 307 1.10 -11.83 10.53
CA ARG A 307 0.10 -12.89 10.67
C ARG A 307 -1.23 -12.23 11.00
N TYR A 308 -2.27 -12.65 10.29
CA TYR A 308 -3.65 -12.41 10.66
C TYR A 308 -4.01 -13.38 11.79
N GLY A 309 -4.54 -12.86 12.89
CA GLY A 309 -5.26 -13.63 13.89
C GLY A 309 -6.72 -13.18 13.92
N ALA A 310 -7.65 -14.12 13.76
CA ALA A 310 -9.03 -13.94 14.20
C ALA A 310 -9.08 -14.21 15.72
N GLU A 311 -9.92 -13.48 16.45
CA GLU A 311 -10.20 -13.74 17.88
C GLU A 311 -11.28 -14.82 18.05
#